data_AF-A0A0F9X938-F1
#
_entry.id   AF-A0A0F9X938-F1
#
_cell.length_a   1.000
_cell.length_b   1.000
_cell.length_c   1.000
_cell.angle_alpha   90.00
_cell.angle_beta   90.00
_cell.angle_gamma   90.00
#
_symmetry.space_group_name_H-M   'P 1'
#
loop_
_entity.id
_entity.type
_entity.pdbx_description
1 polymer ?
#
loop_
_entity_poly.entity_id
_entity_poly.type
_entity_poly.pdbx_seq_one_letter_code
_entity_poly.pdbx_strand_id
1 'polypeptide(L)'
;MLPPHSLLPTGMLLRSLLVAGITSHPMLLAPGLATLKFLSKPRGPLFNVERNPLLHSIVKNVLYNHFCAGENGSEVKATIQNIKNMGFRGVILTYAKEGPGKSDEKDQDDPESRQADPEIEAWHQGVLQTIKMIGDGDFLALKLTGAGAAVTTALSHGKPLPTQMESALLDLCDEAIRRRVNIFLDAEQHHVQPGIDKVALDLMRRYNRGDVAVVFNTYQAYLKSTSVTLLDHLHCAKQEDFMIGIKLVRGAYMSTEPRHLIHDTKAETDASYDLIAESLIQGQSTAWKQDESFASPRLQLFLATHNRASTLKAQELQQSRTNAGLPRIQVQYGQLLGMADEVSFTLLQRNKQDIHSQGSNIGRIPSPEERGG
;
A
#
# COMPACT_ATOMS: atom_id res chain seq x y z
N MET A 1 -17.30 -20.30 -13.40
CA MET A 1 -15.94 -20.07 -12.87
C MET A 1 -15.70 -21.01 -11.70
N LEU A 2 -14.49 -21.51 -11.53
CA LEU A 2 -14.11 -22.22 -10.30
C LEU A 2 -14.19 -21.25 -9.10
N PRO A 3 -14.43 -21.75 -7.87
CA PRO A 3 -14.38 -20.91 -6.68
C PRO A 3 -13.05 -20.15 -6.58
N PRO A 4 -13.01 -18.87 -6.15
CA PRO A 4 -11.78 -18.09 -6.08
C PRO A 4 -10.64 -18.78 -5.32
N HIS A 5 -10.97 -19.44 -4.20
CA HIS A 5 -10.03 -20.18 -3.36
C HIS A 5 -9.39 -21.42 -4.03
N SER A 6 -9.90 -21.88 -5.17
CA SER A 6 -9.30 -23.00 -5.91
C SER A 6 -7.89 -22.69 -6.45
N LEU A 7 -7.52 -21.41 -6.48
CA LEU A 7 -6.19 -20.94 -6.89
C LEU A 7 -5.17 -20.92 -5.75
N LEU A 8 -5.59 -21.17 -4.50
CA LEU A 8 -4.70 -21.23 -3.35
C LEU A 8 -4.04 -22.61 -3.22
N PRO A 9 -2.71 -22.67 -3.00
CA PRO A 9 -2.04 -23.87 -2.51
C PRO A 9 -2.70 -24.41 -1.23
N THR A 10 -2.87 -25.74 -1.16
CA THR A 10 -3.60 -26.43 -0.08
C THR A 10 -3.10 -26.07 1.31
N GLY A 11 -1.79 -25.97 1.51
CA GLY A 11 -1.22 -25.59 2.81
C GLY A 11 -1.60 -24.17 3.25
N MET A 12 -1.66 -23.23 2.31
CA MET A 12 -2.11 -21.86 2.60
C MET A 12 -3.61 -21.81 2.86
N LEU A 13 -4.41 -22.60 2.13
CA LEU A 13 -5.84 -22.70 2.35
C LEU A 13 -6.16 -23.25 3.75
N LEU A 14 -5.51 -24.35 4.16
CA LEU A 14 -5.71 -24.94 5.49
C LEU A 14 -5.30 -23.98 6.62
N ARG A 15 -4.19 -23.27 6.46
CA ARG A 15 -3.75 -22.27 7.42
C ARG A 15 -4.72 -21.08 7.50
N SER A 16 -5.21 -20.61 6.36
CA SER A 16 -6.19 -19.51 6.32
C SER A 16 -7.50 -19.93 6.95
N LEU A 17 -7.96 -21.17 6.72
CA LEU A 17 -9.14 -21.74 7.39
C LEU A 17 -8.96 -21.80 8.91
N LEU A 18 -7.78 -22.22 9.39
CA LEU A 18 -7.48 -22.26 10.82
C LEU A 18 -7.51 -20.85 11.43
N VAL A 19 -6.79 -19.90 10.84
CA VAL A 19 -6.71 -18.53 11.37
C VAL A 19 -8.06 -17.82 11.29
N ALA A 20 -8.76 -17.92 10.16
CA ALA A 20 -10.10 -17.36 10.01
C ALA A 20 -11.09 -18.00 10.99
N GLY A 21 -11.03 -19.33 11.18
CA GLY A 21 -11.89 -20.04 12.13
C GLY A 21 -11.68 -19.63 13.58
N ILE A 22 -10.42 -19.40 13.99
CA ILE A 22 -10.11 -18.88 15.34
C ILE A 22 -10.61 -17.43 15.47
N THR A 23 -10.33 -16.59 14.48
CA THR A 23 -10.61 -15.15 14.56
C THR A 23 -12.08 -14.80 14.38
N SER A 24 -12.88 -15.65 13.72
CA SER A 24 -14.31 -15.44 13.53
C SER A 24 -15.16 -15.78 14.76
N HIS A 25 -14.60 -16.43 15.77
CA HIS A 25 -15.32 -16.86 16.97
C HIS A 25 -14.82 -16.11 18.22
N PRO A 26 -15.64 -15.25 18.86
CA PRO A 26 -15.22 -14.48 20.03
C PRO A 26 -14.63 -15.31 21.18
N MET A 27 -15.18 -16.52 21.39
CA MET A 27 -14.72 -17.49 22.40
C MET A 27 -13.31 -18.02 22.15
N LEU A 28 -12.83 -17.98 20.90
CA LEU A 28 -11.46 -18.37 20.53
C LEU A 28 -10.55 -17.17 20.36
N LEU A 29 -11.08 -16.06 19.82
CA LEU A 29 -10.35 -14.82 19.58
C LEU A 29 -9.85 -14.20 20.89
N ALA A 30 -10.70 -14.05 21.90
CA ALA A 30 -10.30 -13.38 23.14
C ALA A 30 -9.16 -14.11 23.88
N PRO A 31 -9.22 -15.45 24.10
CA PRO A 31 -8.08 -16.21 24.63
C PRO A 31 -6.84 -16.16 23.71
N GLY A 32 -7.04 -16.18 22.39
CA GLY A 32 -5.93 -16.06 21.41
C GLY A 32 -5.18 -14.73 21.56
N LEU A 33 -5.90 -13.61 21.61
CA LEU A 33 -5.32 -12.28 21.82
C LEU A 33 -4.64 -12.16 23.19
N ALA A 34 -5.24 -12.71 24.25
CA ALA A 34 -4.62 -12.75 25.57
C ALA A 34 -3.30 -13.54 25.56
N THR A 35 -3.27 -14.67 24.86
CA THR A 35 -2.06 -15.50 24.69
C THR A 35 -0.98 -14.74 23.92
N LEU A 36 -1.32 -14.12 22.79
CA LEU A 36 -0.37 -13.32 22.01
C LEU A 36 0.19 -12.14 22.81
N LYS A 37 -0.68 -11.46 23.58
CA LYS A 37 -0.25 -10.38 24.48
C LYS A 37 0.71 -10.88 25.55
N PHE A 38 0.46 -12.06 26.13
CA PHE A 38 1.37 -12.70 27.08
C PHE A 38 2.72 -13.04 26.42
N LEU A 39 2.71 -13.64 25.23
CA LEU A 39 3.92 -14.02 24.49
C LEU A 39 4.74 -12.81 24.02
N SER A 40 4.09 -11.67 23.73
CA SER A 40 4.77 -10.43 23.34
C SER A 40 5.57 -9.78 24.48
N LYS A 41 5.35 -10.22 25.74
CA LYS A 41 6.04 -9.70 26.94
C LYS A 41 6.61 -10.86 27.75
N PRO A 42 7.69 -11.51 27.26
CA PRO A 42 8.13 -12.78 27.80
C PRO A 42 8.62 -12.65 29.24
N ARG A 43 8.10 -13.51 30.13
CA ARG A 43 8.52 -13.64 31.54
C ARG A 43 9.40 -14.88 31.72
N GLY A 44 10.61 -14.82 31.18
CA GLY A 44 11.60 -15.91 31.22
C GLY A 44 11.74 -16.69 29.90
N PRO A 45 12.69 -17.64 29.82
CA PRO A 45 13.10 -18.28 28.57
C PRO A 45 12.05 -19.23 27.98
N LEU A 46 11.23 -19.87 28.81
CA LEU A 46 10.24 -20.87 28.35
C LEU A 46 9.14 -20.25 27.47
N PHE A 47 8.72 -19.02 27.78
CA PHE A 47 7.66 -18.30 27.05
C PHE A 47 8.21 -17.21 26.12
N ASN A 48 9.52 -17.19 25.92
CA ASN A 48 10.15 -16.28 24.99
C ASN A 48 10.18 -16.93 23.60
N VAL A 49 9.42 -16.35 22.66
CA VAL A 49 9.28 -16.84 21.28
C VAL A 49 10.61 -16.82 20.53
N GLU A 50 11.56 -15.96 20.89
CA GLU A 50 12.89 -15.92 20.27
C GLU A 50 13.83 -16.98 20.84
N ARG A 51 13.65 -17.37 22.12
CA ARG A 51 14.54 -18.30 22.82
C ARG A 51 14.06 -19.74 22.86
N ASN A 52 12.76 -19.98 22.68
CA ASN A 52 12.17 -21.33 22.68
C ASN A 52 11.89 -21.77 21.22
N PRO A 53 12.70 -22.67 20.64
CA PRO A 53 12.56 -23.06 19.23
C PRO A 53 11.23 -23.73 18.88
N LEU A 54 10.63 -24.47 19.83
CA LEU A 54 9.34 -25.12 19.62
C LEU A 54 8.22 -24.07 19.54
N LEU A 55 8.20 -23.16 20.52
CA LEU A 55 7.23 -22.06 20.55
C LEU A 55 7.41 -21.15 19.33
N HIS A 56 8.65 -20.83 18.99
CA HIS A 56 9.01 -20.10 17.78
C HIS A 56 8.42 -20.76 16.54
N SER A 57 8.65 -22.06 16.36
CA SER A 57 8.16 -22.82 15.21
C SER A 57 6.64 -22.81 15.11
N ILE A 58 5.92 -22.93 16.24
CA ILE A 58 4.46 -22.88 16.25
C ILE A 58 3.97 -21.48 15.85
N VAL A 59 4.46 -20.44 16.51
CA VAL A 59 4.06 -19.04 16.22
C VAL A 59 4.40 -18.70 14.77
N LYS A 60 5.59 -19.09 14.31
CA LYS A 60 6.06 -18.82 12.95
C LYS A 60 5.16 -19.48 11.90
N ASN A 61 4.93 -20.79 12.02
CA ASN A 61 4.22 -21.54 10.99
C ASN A 61 2.70 -21.29 10.98
N VAL A 62 2.10 -21.04 12.15
CA VAL A 62 0.65 -20.88 12.27
C VAL A 62 0.22 -19.43 12.04
N LEU A 63 0.93 -18.45 12.62
CA LEU A 63 0.51 -17.05 12.61
C LEU A 63 1.41 -16.17 11.75
N TYR A 64 2.71 -16.18 12.00
CA TYR A 64 3.64 -15.25 11.34
C TYR A 64 3.62 -15.41 9.83
N ASN A 65 3.84 -16.64 9.33
CA ASN A 65 3.89 -16.93 7.90
C ASN A 65 2.55 -16.71 7.18
N HIS A 66 1.45 -16.50 7.92
CA HIS A 66 0.15 -16.17 7.33
C HIS A 66 0.08 -14.70 6.91
N PHE A 67 0.69 -13.79 7.66
CA PHE A 67 0.63 -12.34 7.43
C PHE A 67 1.95 -11.72 6.99
N CYS A 68 3.08 -12.33 7.35
CA CYS A 68 4.42 -11.81 7.12
C CYS A 68 5.12 -12.57 5.99
N ALA A 69 5.94 -11.84 5.22
CA ALA A 69 6.63 -12.41 4.06
C ALA A 69 7.80 -13.34 4.45
N GLY A 70 8.39 -13.16 5.63
CA GLY A 70 9.52 -13.95 6.11
C GLY A 70 10.39 -13.16 7.08
N GLU A 71 11.23 -13.87 7.84
CA GLU A 71 12.14 -13.27 8.84
C GLU A 71 13.48 -12.84 8.23
N ASN A 72 13.77 -13.31 7.03
CA ASN A 72 15.02 -13.06 6.33
C ASN A 72 14.79 -12.97 4.81
N GLY A 73 15.80 -12.46 4.09
CA GLY A 73 15.65 -12.18 2.66
C GLY A 73 15.38 -13.40 1.78
N SER A 74 15.83 -14.60 2.17
CA SER A 74 15.51 -15.83 1.45
C SER A 74 14.03 -16.21 1.59
N GLU A 75 13.48 -16.15 2.80
CA GLU A 75 12.07 -16.42 3.04
C GLU A 75 11.18 -15.41 2.33
N VAL A 76 11.52 -14.11 2.42
CA VAL A 76 10.79 -13.04 1.73
C VAL A 76 10.76 -13.29 0.22
N LYS A 77 11.91 -13.59 -0.41
CA LYS A 77 11.98 -13.90 -1.85
C LYS A 77 11.16 -15.13 -2.23
N ALA A 78 11.18 -16.18 -1.42
CA ALA A 78 10.37 -17.38 -1.64
C ALA A 78 8.87 -17.05 -1.59
N THR A 79 8.43 -16.26 -0.61
CA THR A 79 7.04 -15.80 -0.51
C THR A 79 6.64 -14.94 -1.69
N ILE A 80 7.49 -14.00 -2.11
CA ILE A 80 7.25 -13.17 -3.31
C ILE A 80 7.10 -14.05 -4.55
N GLN A 81 7.96 -15.04 -4.74
CA GLN A 81 7.87 -15.96 -5.86
C GLN A 81 6.57 -16.77 -5.82
N ASN A 82 6.14 -17.23 -4.66
CA ASN A 82 4.87 -17.93 -4.48
C ASN A 82 3.67 -17.03 -4.85
N ILE A 83 3.68 -15.77 -4.42
CA ILE A 83 2.66 -14.78 -4.77
C ILE A 83 2.61 -14.57 -6.29
N LYS A 84 3.77 -14.40 -6.94
CA LYS A 84 3.84 -14.24 -8.40
C LYS A 84 3.38 -15.49 -9.15
N ASN A 85 3.72 -16.68 -8.65
CA ASN A 85 3.27 -17.96 -9.22
C ASN A 85 1.74 -18.13 -9.17
N MET A 86 1.07 -17.53 -8.18
CA MET A 86 -0.40 -17.51 -8.09
C MET A 86 -1.06 -16.56 -9.11
N GLY A 87 -0.28 -15.74 -9.81
CA GLY A 87 -0.74 -14.83 -10.85
C GLY A 87 -0.82 -13.36 -10.44
N PHE A 88 -0.42 -13.01 -9.22
CA PHE A 88 -0.29 -11.61 -8.81
C PHE A 88 0.91 -10.96 -9.52
N ARG A 89 0.73 -9.74 -10.06
CA ARG A 89 1.73 -9.09 -10.91
C ARG A 89 2.93 -8.55 -10.12
N GLY A 90 2.72 -8.17 -8.86
CA GLY A 90 3.73 -7.58 -8.00
C GLY A 90 3.38 -7.68 -6.53
N VAL A 91 4.32 -7.26 -5.69
CA VAL A 91 4.19 -7.23 -4.22
C VAL A 91 4.45 -5.83 -3.69
N ILE A 92 3.93 -5.54 -2.50
CA ILE A 92 4.31 -4.35 -1.73
C ILE A 92 5.14 -4.85 -0.55
N LEU A 93 6.36 -4.34 -0.40
CA LEU A 93 7.23 -4.66 0.72
C LEU A 93 7.59 -3.37 1.49
N THR A 94 7.54 -3.45 2.82
CA THR A 94 7.84 -2.33 3.70
C THR A 94 8.91 -2.71 4.72
N TYR A 95 9.79 -1.77 5.03
CA TYR A 95 10.65 -1.89 6.20
C TYR A 95 9.84 -1.50 7.44
N ALA A 96 9.60 -2.46 8.34
CA ALA A 96 8.55 -2.39 9.36
C ALA A 96 8.83 -1.44 10.56
N LYS A 97 9.92 -0.66 10.56
CA LYS A 97 10.23 0.28 11.66
C LYS A 97 9.33 1.52 11.56
N GLU A 98 8.65 1.86 12.66
CA GLU A 98 7.77 3.03 12.79
C GLU A 98 8.03 3.75 14.11
N GLY A 99 8.13 5.08 14.05
CA GLY A 99 8.33 5.97 15.20
C GLY A 99 9.62 5.76 16.02
N PRO A 100 9.97 6.72 16.90
CA PRO A 100 11.02 6.51 17.88
C PRO A 100 10.52 5.49 18.91
N GLY A 101 11.14 4.31 18.94
CA GLY A 101 10.77 3.27 19.90
C GLY A 101 11.20 3.67 21.30
N LYS A 102 10.31 4.27 22.11
CA LYS A 102 10.50 4.60 23.54
C LYS A 102 11.97 4.77 23.97
N SER A 103 12.70 5.64 23.29
CA SER A 103 13.93 6.20 23.82
C SER A 103 13.51 7.49 24.52
N ASP A 104 13.79 7.57 25.82
CA ASP A 104 13.45 8.71 26.66
C ASP A 104 13.75 10.03 25.94
N GLU A 105 12.73 10.88 25.83
CA GLU A 105 12.84 12.26 25.37
C GLU A 105 13.90 12.97 26.24
N LYS A 106 15.12 13.05 25.73
CA LYS A 106 16.13 14.00 26.18
C LYS A 106 16.70 14.67 24.95
N ASP A 107 15.98 15.68 24.51
CA ASP A 107 16.51 16.73 23.65
C ASP A 107 17.68 17.40 24.38
N GLN A 108 18.88 17.21 23.85
CA GLN A 108 19.92 18.23 23.90
C GLN A 108 20.30 18.51 22.44
N ASP A 109 19.69 19.58 21.91
CA ASP A 109 20.17 20.28 20.72
C ASP A 109 21.60 20.78 21.00
N ASP A 110 22.60 20.05 20.51
CA ASP A 110 23.94 20.58 20.29
C ASP A 110 24.18 20.69 18.76
N PRO A 111 24.19 21.91 18.20
CA PRO A 111 24.28 22.13 16.76
C PRO A 111 25.67 21.87 16.15
N GLU A 112 26.66 21.37 16.91
CA GLU A 112 28.05 21.24 16.43
C GLU A 112 28.60 19.80 16.30
N SER A 113 27.84 18.75 16.61
CA SER A 113 28.30 17.39 16.29
C SER A 113 27.90 17.00 14.86
N ARG A 114 28.88 16.99 13.94
CA ARG A 114 28.77 16.48 12.55
C ARG A 114 28.56 14.97 12.47
N GLN A 115 27.79 14.40 13.39
CA GLN A 115 27.54 12.97 13.42
C GLN A 115 26.20 12.71 12.75
N ALA A 116 26.22 11.86 11.72
CA ALA A 116 25.01 11.41 11.05
C ALA A 116 24.03 10.85 12.08
N ASP A 117 22.75 11.24 11.97
CA ASP A 117 21.69 10.71 12.81
C ASP A 117 21.62 9.19 12.62
N PRO A 118 21.88 8.40 13.68
CA PRO A 118 21.92 6.95 13.58
C PRO A 118 20.55 6.34 13.30
N GLU A 119 19.45 7.00 13.65
CA GLU A 119 18.10 6.51 13.34
C GLU A 119 17.78 6.63 11.85
N ILE A 120 18.16 7.76 11.24
CA ILE A 120 18.02 7.98 9.80
C ILE A 120 18.90 6.99 9.04
N GLU A 121 20.14 6.77 9.48
CA GLU A 121 21.05 5.82 8.83
C GLU A 121 20.54 4.37 8.96
N ALA A 122 20.07 3.96 10.14
CA ALA A 122 19.51 2.62 10.34
C ALA A 122 18.25 2.40 9.49
N TRP A 123 17.38 3.41 9.41
CA TRP A 123 16.21 3.38 8.53
C TRP A 123 16.62 3.25 7.06
N HIS A 124 17.57 4.08 6.62
CA HIS A 124 18.07 4.07 5.25
C HIS A 124 18.63 2.70 4.85
N GLN A 125 19.50 2.12 5.67
CA GLN A 125 20.06 0.78 5.43
C GLN A 125 18.98 -0.32 5.43
N GLY A 126 18.02 -0.25 6.35
CA GLY A 126 16.89 -1.18 6.40
C GLY A 126 16.04 -1.14 5.13
N VAL A 127 15.76 0.06 4.62
CA VAL A 127 15.02 0.26 3.37
C VAL A 127 15.85 -0.18 2.16
N LEU A 128 17.15 0.12 2.11
CA LEU A 128 18.05 -0.37 1.05
C LEU A 128 18.17 -1.90 1.02
N GLN A 129 18.14 -2.56 2.18
CA GLN A 129 18.06 -4.02 2.22
C GLN A 129 16.71 -4.51 1.70
N THR A 130 15.63 -3.79 2.02
CA THR A 130 14.26 -4.10 1.59
C THR A 130 14.12 -4.01 0.07
N ILE A 131 14.61 -2.95 -0.56
CA ILE A 131 14.51 -2.77 -2.01
C ILE A 131 15.30 -3.84 -2.80
N LYS A 132 16.36 -4.39 -2.21
CA LYS A 132 17.13 -5.50 -2.81
C LYS A 132 16.37 -6.82 -2.87
N MET A 133 15.21 -6.93 -2.20
CA MET A 133 14.38 -8.14 -2.18
C MET A 133 13.24 -8.11 -3.22
N ILE A 134 12.96 -6.95 -3.80
CA ILE A 134 11.89 -6.72 -4.79
C ILE A 134 12.46 -6.26 -6.13
N GLY A 135 11.62 -6.25 -7.18
CA GLY A 135 12.05 -5.90 -8.54
C GLY A 135 10.93 -5.34 -9.42
N ASP A 136 11.06 -5.54 -10.73
CA ASP A 136 10.22 -4.91 -11.75
C ASP A 136 8.70 -5.01 -11.47
N GLY A 137 8.06 -3.86 -11.33
CA GLY A 137 6.62 -3.71 -11.07
C GLY A 137 6.18 -3.94 -9.62
N ASP A 138 7.10 -4.27 -8.71
CA ASP A 138 6.84 -4.31 -7.27
C ASP A 138 6.84 -2.90 -6.67
N PHE A 139 6.41 -2.79 -5.41
CA PHE A 139 6.32 -1.55 -4.65
C PHE A 139 7.15 -1.61 -3.37
N LEU A 140 7.90 -0.55 -3.11
CA LEU A 140 8.53 -0.25 -1.83
C LEU A 140 7.64 0.73 -1.06
N ALA A 141 7.19 0.36 0.12
CA ALA A 141 6.42 1.25 1.00
C ALA A 141 7.30 1.83 2.11
N LEU A 142 7.40 3.16 2.13
CA LEU A 142 8.22 3.94 3.04
C LEU A 142 7.33 4.53 4.14
N LYS A 143 7.75 4.35 5.39
CA LYS A 143 7.20 5.03 6.57
C LYS A 143 8.25 5.99 7.09
N LEU A 144 7.97 7.29 6.97
CA LEU A 144 8.98 8.32 7.18
C LEU A 144 9.24 8.53 8.68
N THR A 145 8.24 8.37 9.54
CA THR A 145 8.46 8.50 11.00
C THR A 145 9.39 7.41 11.56
N GLY A 146 9.54 6.28 10.85
CA GLY A 146 10.49 5.23 11.19
C GLY A 146 11.95 5.67 11.16
N ALA A 147 12.25 6.80 10.53
CA ALA A 147 13.57 7.42 10.47
C ALA A 147 13.92 8.24 11.74
N GLY A 148 13.06 8.26 12.76
CA GLY A 148 13.38 8.80 14.08
C GLY A 148 12.66 10.11 14.43
N ALA A 149 12.98 10.63 15.62
CA ALA A 149 12.29 11.79 16.20
C ALA A 149 12.52 13.09 15.40
N ALA A 150 13.72 13.30 14.87
CA ALA A 150 14.04 14.49 14.08
C ALA A 150 13.17 14.60 12.82
N VAL A 151 13.00 13.47 12.10
CA VAL A 151 12.13 13.40 10.92
C VAL A 151 10.67 13.59 11.29
N THR A 152 10.20 12.89 12.34
CA THR A 152 8.82 13.02 12.84
C THR A 152 8.48 14.46 13.23
N THR A 153 9.41 15.15 13.88
CA THR A 153 9.27 16.55 14.31
C THR A 153 9.21 17.49 13.11
N ALA A 154 10.08 17.28 12.11
CA ALA A 154 10.07 18.07 10.89
C ALA A 154 8.75 17.94 10.13
N LEU A 155 8.25 16.70 9.95
CA LEU A 155 6.97 16.41 9.30
C LEU A 155 5.79 17.06 10.03
N SER A 156 5.75 16.95 11.36
CA SER A 156 4.64 17.47 12.18
C SER A 156 4.54 19.00 12.14
N HIS A 157 5.68 19.69 12.01
CA HIS A 157 5.73 21.16 12.00
C HIS A 157 5.83 21.76 10.60
N GLY A 158 5.74 20.94 9.54
CA GLY A 158 5.90 21.39 8.15
C GLY A 158 7.27 21.98 7.84
N LYS A 159 8.30 21.64 8.62
CA LYS A 159 9.68 22.09 8.41
C LYS A 159 10.37 21.24 7.32
N PRO A 160 11.44 21.75 6.69
CA PRO A 160 12.30 20.92 5.85
C PRO A 160 12.80 19.69 6.60
N LEU A 161 12.97 18.58 5.88
CA LEU A 161 13.54 17.37 6.45
C LEU A 161 15.03 17.60 6.78
N PRO A 162 15.61 16.84 7.73
CA PRO A 162 17.06 16.82 7.91
C PRO A 162 17.76 16.49 6.59
N THR A 163 18.85 17.18 6.25
CA THR A 163 19.57 16.99 4.97
C THR A 163 19.98 15.54 4.73
N GLN A 164 20.31 14.79 5.79
CA GLN A 164 20.58 13.36 5.71
C GLN A 164 19.36 12.56 5.23
N MET A 165 18.16 12.87 5.73
CA MET A 165 16.91 12.21 5.31
C MET A 165 16.56 12.56 3.87
N GLU A 166 16.74 13.82 3.45
CA GLU A 166 16.55 14.22 2.06
C GLU A 166 17.49 13.44 1.13
N SER A 167 18.77 13.34 1.49
CA SER A 167 19.75 12.54 0.73
C SER A 167 19.37 11.06 0.67
N ALA A 168 18.92 10.48 1.79
CA ALA A 168 18.50 9.08 1.86
C ALA A 168 17.26 8.84 0.97
N LEU A 169 16.28 9.73 0.98
CA LEU A 169 15.09 9.61 0.12
C LEU A 169 15.45 9.66 -1.37
N LEU A 170 16.36 10.54 -1.76
CA LEU A 170 16.82 10.63 -3.15
C LEU A 170 17.58 9.38 -3.59
N ASP A 171 18.50 8.88 -2.76
CA ASP A 171 19.24 7.64 -3.03
C ASP A 171 18.27 6.45 -3.19
N LEU A 172 17.28 6.33 -2.30
CA LEU A 172 16.23 5.31 -2.37
C LEU A 172 15.37 5.44 -3.63
N CYS A 173 15.03 6.66 -4.05
CA CYS A 173 14.28 6.90 -5.28
C CYS A 173 15.07 6.48 -6.51
N ASP A 174 16.34 6.86 -6.58
CA ASP A 174 17.22 6.53 -7.69
C ASP A 174 17.44 5.00 -7.79
N GLU A 175 17.64 4.33 -6.66
CA GLU A 175 17.75 2.87 -6.59
C GLU A 175 16.43 2.16 -6.99
N ALA A 176 15.27 2.70 -6.61
CA ALA A 176 13.97 2.16 -7.00
C ALA A 176 13.76 2.24 -8.52
N ILE A 177 14.04 3.40 -9.11
CA ILE A 177 13.94 3.61 -10.56
C ILE A 177 14.87 2.66 -11.32
N ARG A 178 16.12 2.52 -10.87
CA ARG A 178 17.09 1.59 -11.47
C ARG A 178 16.59 0.14 -11.45
N ARG A 179 15.83 -0.24 -10.43
CA ARG A 179 15.20 -1.56 -10.28
C ARG A 179 13.82 -1.69 -10.91
N ARG A 180 13.25 -0.60 -11.45
CA ARG A 180 11.85 -0.51 -11.91
C ARG A 180 10.85 -0.87 -10.81
N VAL A 181 11.16 -0.42 -9.59
CA VAL A 181 10.31 -0.53 -8.40
C VAL A 181 9.58 0.80 -8.21
N ASN A 182 8.30 0.72 -7.89
CA ASN A 182 7.48 1.88 -7.54
C ASN A 182 7.59 2.17 -6.04
N ILE A 183 7.30 3.40 -5.62
CA ILE A 183 7.42 3.85 -4.23
C ILE A 183 6.07 4.33 -3.71
N PHE A 184 5.69 3.85 -2.54
CA PHE A 184 4.62 4.40 -1.74
C PHE A 184 5.21 5.19 -0.58
N LEU A 185 4.80 6.45 -0.47
CA LEU A 185 4.86 7.16 0.80
C LEU A 185 3.61 6.73 1.57
N ASP A 186 3.79 5.88 2.56
CA ASP A 186 2.68 5.40 3.37
C ASP A 186 2.11 6.54 4.20
N ALA A 187 0.79 6.56 4.31
CA ALA A 187 0.11 7.51 5.18
C ALA A 187 0.28 7.06 6.63
N GLU A 188 0.51 8.03 7.51
CA GLU A 188 0.72 7.83 8.93
C GLU A 188 -0.39 8.56 9.71
N GLN A 189 -0.15 8.98 10.94
CA GLN A 189 -1.13 9.74 11.72
C GLN A 189 -1.34 11.15 11.14
N HIS A 190 -2.52 11.73 11.34
CA HIS A 190 -2.90 13.01 10.75
C HIS A 190 -1.91 14.15 11.05
N HIS A 191 -1.30 14.18 12.23
CA HIS A 191 -0.40 15.27 12.63
C HIS A 191 0.90 15.35 11.80
N VAL A 192 1.38 14.22 11.24
CA VAL A 192 2.54 14.20 10.31
C VAL A 192 2.13 14.20 8.84
N GLN A 193 0.88 13.86 8.54
CA GLN A 193 0.42 13.61 7.18
C GLN A 193 0.64 14.79 6.22
N PRO A 194 0.39 16.07 6.58
CA PRO A 194 0.68 17.20 5.70
C PRO A 194 2.18 17.30 5.31
N GLY A 195 3.09 16.93 6.22
CA GLY A 195 4.52 16.86 5.92
C GLY A 195 4.84 15.74 4.94
N ILE A 196 4.25 14.55 5.13
CA ILE A 196 4.41 13.41 4.23
C ILE A 196 3.86 13.74 2.84
N ASP A 197 2.69 14.37 2.77
CA ASP A 197 2.04 14.82 1.55
C ASP A 197 2.95 15.76 0.75
N LYS A 198 3.57 16.74 1.43
CA LYS A 198 4.53 17.66 0.81
C LYS A 198 5.73 16.92 0.23
N VAL A 199 6.34 16.01 1.00
CA VAL A 199 7.47 15.17 0.55
C VAL A 199 7.06 14.34 -0.67
N ALA A 200 5.88 13.72 -0.65
CA ALA A 200 5.39 12.92 -1.76
C ALA A 200 5.20 13.77 -3.02
N LEU A 201 4.63 14.98 -2.91
CA LEU A 201 4.49 15.91 -4.04
C LEU A 201 5.85 16.35 -4.58
N ASP A 202 6.81 16.68 -3.73
CA ASP A 202 8.17 17.07 -4.15
C ASP A 202 8.89 15.94 -4.90
N LEU A 203 8.75 14.70 -4.43
CA LEU A 203 9.27 13.52 -5.11
C LEU A 203 8.53 13.23 -6.43
N MET A 204 7.21 13.38 -6.48
CA MET A 204 6.43 13.23 -7.72
C MET A 204 6.80 14.30 -8.76
N ARG A 205 7.00 15.56 -8.35
CA ARG A 205 7.53 16.63 -9.22
C ARG A 205 8.89 16.25 -9.81
N ARG A 206 9.73 15.52 -9.09
CA ARG A 206 11.04 15.12 -9.59
C ARG A 206 10.97 13.89 -10.50
N TYR A 207 10.23 12.87 -10.10
CA TYR A 207 10.35 11.53 -10.68
C TYR A 207 9.15 11.09 -11.55
N ASN A 208 7.96 11.68 -11.39
CA ASN A 208 6.77 11.30 -12.17
C ASN A 208 6.61 12.16 -13.44
N ARG A 209 7.69 12.30 -14.23
CA ARG A 209 7.69 13.06 -15.48
C ARG A 209 7.31 12.24 -16.71
N GLY A 210 7.38 10.91 -16.63
CA GLY A 210 7.03 10.01 -17.72
C GLY A 210 5.55 9.65 -17.82
N ASP A 211 5.26 8.58 -18.55
CA ASP A 211 3.91 8.03 -18.77
C ASP A 211 3.45 7.05 -17.68
N VAL A 212 4.30 6.79 -16.69
CA VAL A 212 4.00 5.94 -15.53
C VAL A 212 4.43 6.66 -14.25
N ALA A 213 3.64 6.50 -13.19
CA ALA A 213 3.99 7.04 -11.88
C ALA A 213 5.01 6.09 -11.23
N VAL A 214 6.09 6.65 -10.70
CA VAL A 214 7.06 5.93 -9.88
C VAL A 214 6.71 6.11 -8.42
N VAL A 215 6.41 7.34 -8.01
CA VAL A 215 6.08 7.72 -6.64
C VAL A 215 4.57 7.90 -6.49
N PHE A 216 4.00 7.34 -5.43
CA PHE A 216 2.59 7.53 -5.08
C PHE A 216 2.49 8.03 -3.65
N ASN A 217 1.54 8.95 -3.44
CA ASN A 217 1.10 9.32 -2.11
C ASN A 217 -0.08 8.45 -1.65
N THR A 218 -0.15 8.18 -0.34
CA THR A 218 -1.25 7.42 0.25
C THR A 218 -2.30 8.36 0.83
N TYR A 219 -3.55 8.22 0.40
CA TYR A 219 -4.69 9.02 0.86
C TYR A 219 -5.64 8.16 1.69
N GLN A 220 -5.99 8.64 2.89
CA GLN A 220 -6.80 7.90 3.85
C GLN A 220 -8.26 8.39 3.84
N ALA A 221 -9.17 7.66 3.20
CA ALA A 221 -10.57 8.05 3.00
C ALA A 221 -11.40 8.17 4.29
N TYR A 222 -10.90 7.71 5.43
CA TYR A 222 -11.54 7.89 6.72
C TYR A 222 -11.48 9.34 7.26
N LEU A 223 -10.53 10.17 6.79
CA LEU A 223 -10.44 11.57 7.16
C LEU A 223 -11.47 12.36 6.36
N LYS A 224 -12.17 13.27 7.05
CA LYS A 224 -13.15 14.18 6.43
C LYS A 224 -12.48 15.14 5.43
N SER A 225 -11.18 15.42 5.57
CA SER A 225 -10.42 16.32 4.71
C SER A 225 -9.92 15.70 3.40
N THR A 226 -9.88 14.37 3.27
CA THR A 226 -9.14 13.68 2.19
C THR A 226 -9.58 14.08 0.80
N SER A 227 -10.87 14.29 0.55
CA SER A 227 -11.34 14.72 -0.77
C SER A 227 -10.85 16.13 -1.13
N VAL A 228 -10.79 17.03 -0.15
CA VAL A 228 -10.29 18.41 -0.37
C VAL A 228 -8.79 18.37 -0.62
N THR A 229 -8.03 17.69 0.24
CA THR A 229 -6.57 17.56 0.09
C THR A 229 -6.19 16.93 -1.25
N LEU A 230 -6.89 15.86 -1.66
CA LEU A 230 -6.63 15.21 -2.94
C LEU A 230 -6.96 16.12 -4.13
N LEU A 231 -8.02 16.93 -4.05
CA LEU A 231 -8.35 17.90 -5.09
C LEU A 231 -7.22 18.93 -5.25
N ASP A 232 -6.72 19.49 -4.15
CA ASP A 232 -5.61 20.45 -4.18
C ASP A 232 -4.35 19.83 -4.83
N HIS A 233 -4.05 18.57 -4.50
CA HIS A 233 -2.91 17.86 -5.08
C HIS A 233 -3.11 17.56 -6.57
N LEU A 234 -4.34 17.27 -6.99
CA LEU A 234 -4.70 17.09 -8.39
C LEU A 234 -4.53 18.40 -9.18
N HIS A 235 -4.92 19.55 -8.63
CA HIS A 235 -4.68 20.86 -9.24
C HIS A 235 -3.18 21.14 -9.35
N CYS A 236 -2.42 20.88 -8.29
CA CYS A 236 -0.96 21.02 -8.30
C CYS A 236 -0.32 20.17 -9.40
N ALA A 237 -0.68 18.88 -9.50
CA ALA A 237 -0.17 17.98 -10.54
C ALA A 237 -0.50 18.48 -11.95
N LYS A 238 -1.68 19.07 -12.14
CA LYS A 238 -2.09 19.66 -13.42
C LYS A 238 -1.30 20.93 -13.76
N GLN A 239 -1.18 21.85 -12.80
CA GLN A 239 -0.51 23.14 -12.99
C GLN A 239 0.98 22.99 -13.26
N GLU A 240 1.61 22.01 -12.61
CA GLU A 240 3.05 21.77 -12.69
C GLU A 240 3.45 20.62 -13.64
N ASP A 241 2.48 20.05 -14.35
CA ASP A 241 2.60 18.96 -15.33
C ASP A 241 3.47 17.77 -14.86
N PHE A 242 3.02 17.10 -13.79
CA PHE A 242 3.54 15.79 -13.41
C PHE A 242 2.40 14.79 -13.25
N MET A 243 2.71 13.50 -13.42
CA MET A 243 1.74 12.44 -13.18
C MET A 243 1.55 12.21 -11.69
N ILE A 244 0.32 12.29 -11.18
CA ILE A 244 0.03 12.01 -9.78
C ILE A 244 -0.18 10.51 -9.55
N GLY A 245 0.62 9.94 -8.65
CA GLY A 245 0.43 8.58 -8.15
C GLY A 245 -0.43 8.59 -6.90
N ILE A 246 -1.58 7.90 -6.93
CA ILE A 246 -2.54 7.88 -5.83
C ILE A 246 -2.68 6.45 -5.31
N LYS A 247 -2.36 6.22 -4.04
CA LYS A 247 -2.76 5.02 -3.30
C LYS A 247 -3.92 5.36 -2.38
N LEU A 248 -5.11 4.87 -2.67
CA LEU A 248 -6.29 5.10 -1.84
C LEU A 248 -6.48 3.96 -0.84
N VAL A 249 -6.59 4.30 0.44
CA VAL A 249 -6.91 3.40 1.55
C VAL A 249 -8.10 3.95 2.35
N ARG A 250 -8.69 3.16 3.25
CA ARG A 250 -9.59 3.72 4.27
C ARG A 250 -8.79 4.46 5.34
N GLY A 251 -7.90 3.76 6.04
CA GLY A 251 -7.08 4.31 7.13
C GLY A 251 -6.70 3.22 8.13
N ALA A 252 -5.67 3.47 8.93
CA ALA A 252 -5.15 2.50 9.92
C ALA A 252 -5.04 3.04 11.35
N TYR A 253 -5.23 4.35 11.56
CA TYR A 253 -4.98 5.02 12.84
C TYR A 253 -6.26 5.51 13.54
N MET A 254 -7.43 4.98 13.15
CA MET A 254 -8.75 5.36 13.70
C MET A 254 -8.82 5.41 15.23
N SER A 255 -8.13 4.52 15.92
CA SER A 255 -8.13 4.45 17.38
C SER A 255 -7.31 5.53 18.06
N THR A 256 -6.39 6.17 17.35
CA THR A 256 -5.47 7.19 17.88
C THR A 256 -5.76 8.59 17.33
N GLU A 257 -6.56 8.71 16.27
CA GLU A 257 -6.94 10.00 15.71
C GLU A 257 -7.90 10.80 16.59
N PRO A 258 -7.78 12.15 16.63
CA PRO A 258 -8.84 13.01 17.13
C PRO A 258 -10.16 12.73 16.41
N ARG A 259 -11.19 12.35 17.18
CA ARG A 259 -12.46 11.83 16.64
C ARG A 259 -13.13 12.75 15.61
N HIS A 260 -13.00 14.06 15.76
CA HIS A 260 -13.65 15.05 14.90
C HIS A 260 -13.07 15.08 13.47
N LEU A 261 -11.86 14.55 13.25
CA LEU A 261 -11.19 14.52 11.96
C LEU A 261 -11.66 13.38 11.05
N ILE A 262 -12.18 12.30 11.63
CA ILE A 262 -12.58 11.10 10.92
C ILE A 262 -14.10 11.01 10.78
N HIS A 263 -14.60 10.35 9.73
CA HIS A 263 -16.04 10.12 9.50
C HIS A 263 -16.73 9.46 10.70
N ASP A 264 -18.02 9.73 10.89
CA ASP A 264 -18.75 9.35 12.09
C ASP A 264 -19.07 7.85 12.11
N THR A 265 -19.22 7.25 10.92
CA THR A 265 -19.51 5.83 10.75
C THR A 265 -18.59 5.15 9.73
N LYS A 266 -18.51 3.82 9.84
CA LYS A 266 -17.86 3.00 8.80
C LYS A 266 -18.51 3.18 7.43
N ALA A 267 -19.85 3.30 7.40
CA ALA A 267 -20.60 3.49 6.16
C ALA A 267 -20.22 4.80 5.46
N GLU A 268 -20.01 5.88 6.21
CA GLU A 268 -19.51 7.15 5.65
C GLU A 268 -18.07 7.03 5.14
N THR A 269 -17.20 6.30 5.84
CA THR A 269 -15.84 6.01 5.35
C THR A 269 -15.87 5.20 4.04
N ASP A 270 -16.77 4.19 3.96
CA ASP A 270 -16.98 3.41 2.74
C ASP A 270 -17.47 4.30 1.59
N ALA A 271 -18.46 5.16 1.86
CA ALA A 271 -19.00 6.09 0.89
C ALA A 271 -17.95 7.09 0.40
N SER A 272 -17.11 7.63 1.30
CA SER A 272 -16.02 8.53 0.95
C SER A 272 -14.98 7.83 0.07
N TYR A 273 -14.56 6.61 0.43
CA TYR A 273 -13.62 5.82 -0.38
C TYR A 273 -14.18 5.56 -1.79
N ASP A 274 -15.41 5.06 -1.89
CA ASP A 274 -16.02 4.69 -3.16
C ASP A 274 -16.28 5.92 -4.04
N LEU A 275 -16.64 7.06 -3.44
CA LEU A 275 -16.86 8.32 -4.15
C LEU A 275 -15.57 8.90 -4.72
N ILE A 276 -14.47 8.86 -3.95
CA ILE A 276 -13.14 9.29 -4.41
C ILE A 276 -12.68 8.39 -5.56
N ALA A 277 -12.74 7.07 -5.39
CA ALA A 277 -12.34 6.11 -6.42
C ALA A 277 -13.15 6.29 -7.72
N GLU A 278 -14.47 6.45 -7.60
CA GLU A 278 -15.37 6.70 -8.73
C GLU A 278 -15.01 8.00 -9.47
N SER A 279 -14.81 9.10 -8.74
CA SER A 279 -14.47 10.39 -9.32
C SER A 279 -13.13 10.37 -10.07
N LEU A 280 -12.13 9.67 -9.51
CA LEU A 280 -10.83 9.48 -10.17
C LEU A 280 -10.94 8.63 -11.45
N ILE A 281 -11.70 7.53 -11.40
CA ILE A 281 -11.89 6.65 -12.58
C ILE A 281 -12.70 7.35 -13.67
N GLN A 282 -13.71 8.13 -13.30
CA GLN A 282 -14.55 8.86 -14.26
C GLN A 282 -13.82 10.04 -14.89
N GLY A 283 -12.85 10.64 -14.18
CA GLY A 283 -12.16 11.85 -14.59
C GLY A 283 -13.01 13.12 -14.50
N GLN A 284 -14.18 13.03 -13.86
CA GLN A 284 -15.15 14.10 -13.64
C GLN A 284 -15.70 14.01 -12.22
N SER A 285 -16.19 15.14 -11.69
CA SER A 285 -16.46 15.30 -10.26
C SER A 285 -17.88 14.97 -9.82
N THR A 286 -18.02 14.03 -8.88
CA THR A 286 -19.06 14.12 -7.83
C THR A 286 -18.44 14.27 -6.43
N ALA A 287 -17.16 13.93 -6.25
CA ALA A 287 -16.41 14.11 -5.00
C ALA A 287 -15.94 15.56 -4.77
N TRP A 288 -15.60 16.28 -5.83
CA TRP A 288 -15.02 17.64 -5.82
C TRP A 288 -16.14 18.67 -5.88
N LYS A 289 -17.01 18.72 -4.86
CA LYS A 289 -18.13 19.68 -4.80
C LYS A 289 -17.67 21.15 -4.92
N GLN A 290 -16.38 21.41 -4.73
CA GLN A 290 -15.76 22.73 -4.75
C GLN A 290 -15.34 23.19 -6.16
N ASP A 291 -15.22 22.31 -7.15
CA ASP A 291 -14.82 22.68 -8.52
C ASP A 291 -15.44 21.74 -9.58
N GLU A 292 -16.59 22.14 -10.12
CA GLU A 292 -17.30 21.41 -11.19
C GLU A 292 -16.62 21.56 -12.57
N SER A 293 -15.68 22.51 -12.72
CA SER A 293 -14.94 22.73 -13.97
C SER A 293 -13.65 21.91 -14.09
N PHE A 294 -13.36 21.11 -13.06
CA PHE A 294 -12.14 20.34 -12.94
C PHE A 294 -12.01 19.26 -14.03
N ALA A 295 -10.99 19.40 -14.88
CA ALA A 295 -10.53 18.33 -15.75
C ALA A 295 -9.30 17.63 -15.15
N SER A 296 -9.39 16.31 -15.01
CA SER A 296 -8.39 15.47 -14.33
C SER A 296 -6.99 15.54 -14.98
N PRO A 297 -5.90 15.66 -14.20
CA PRO A 297 -4.54 15.50 -14.70
C PRO A 297 -4.25 14.04 -15.07
N ARG A 298 -3.05 13.82 -15.62
CA ARG A 298 -2.45 12.49 -15.75
C ARG A 298 -2.31 11.86 -14.36
N LEU A 299 -2.87 10.67 -14.17
CA LEU A 299 -2.85 9.98 -12.88
C LEU A 299 -2.74 8.46 -13.01
N GLN A 300 -2.24 7.82 -11.97
CA GLN A 300 -2.35 6.38 -11.75
C GLN A 300 -2.95 6.10 -10.38
N LEU A 301 -3.87 5.13 -10.33
CA LEU A 301 -4.65 4.84 -9.13
C LEU A 301 -4.35 3.43 -8.63
N PHE A 302 -4.00 3.34 -7.37
CA PHE A 302 -3.85 2.10 -6.62
C PHE A 302 -4.96 2.01 -5.56
N LEU A 303 -5.86 1.04 -5.68
CA LEU A 303 -6.95 0.79 -4.74
C LEU A 303 -6.53 -0.29 -3.74
N ALA A 304 -6.19 0.12 -2.51
CA ALA A 304 -5.81 -0.78 -1.43
C ALA A 304 -7.01 -1.06 -0.52
N THR A 305 -7.70 -2.18 -0.75
CA THR A 305 -8.92 -2.53 -0.03
C THR A 305 -9.21 -4.04 -0.07
N HIS A 306 -9.68 -4.56 1.07
CA HIS A 306 -10.25 -5.90 1.20
C HIS A 306 -11.78 -5.92 1.06
N ASN A 307 -12.41 -4.76 0.82
CA ASN A 307 -13.86 -4.71 0.65
C ASN A 307 -14.24 -5.11 -0.78
N ARG A 308 -14.84 -6.30 -0.91
CA ARG A 308 -15.32 -6.87 -2.17
C ARG A 308 -16.19 -5.88 -2.95
N ALA A 309 -17.16 -5.24 -2.32
CA ALA A 309 -18.08 -4.32 -2.99
C ALA A 309 -17.33 -3.14 -3.63
N SER A 310 -16.42 -2.50 -2.88
CA SER A 310 -15.58 -1.40 -3.40
C SER A 310 -14.72 -1.85 -4.60
N THR A 311 -14.13 -3.06 -4.54
CA THR A 311 -13.30 -3.57 -5.64
C THR A 311 -14.11 -3.84 -6.91
N LEU A 312 -15.28 -4.46 -6.78
CA LEU A 312 -16.14 -4.79 -7.91
C LEU A 312 -16.74 -3.52 -8.53
N LYS A 313 -17.17 -2.56 -7.70
CA LYS A 313 -17.67 -1.26 -8.17
C LYS A 313 -16.65 -0.56 -9.09
N ALA A 314 -15.37 -0.53 -8.70
CA ALA A 314 -14.32 0.06 -9.52
C ALA A 314 -14.08 -0.68 -10.85
N GLN A 315 -14.13 -2.02 -10.85
CA GLN A 315 -14.00 -2.82 -12.07
C GLN A 315 -15.17 -2.61 -13.03
N GLU A 316 -16.39 -2.64 -12.50
CA GLU A 316 -17.62 -2.45 -13.28
C GLU A 316 -17.66 -1.06 -13.91
N LEU A 317 -17.16 -0.05 -13.19
CA LEU A 317 -17.01 1.30 -13.72
C LEU A 317 -15.97 1.39 -14.84
N GLN A 318 -14.83 0.72 -14.72
CA GLN A 318 -13.84 0.63 -15.82
C GLN A 318 -14.42 -0.10 -17.04
N GLN A 319 -15.21 -1.14 -16.82
CA GLN A 319 -15.85 -1.88 -17.90
C GLN A 319 -16.94 -1.06 -18.59
N SER A 320 -17.78 -0.35 -17.83
CA SER A 320 -18.83 0.51 -18.40
C SER A 320 -18.24 1.63 -19.25
N ARG A 321 -17.12 2.23 -18.82
CA ARG A 321 -16.38 3.21 -19.62
C ARG A 321 -15.93 2.63 -20.96
N THR A 322 -15.35 1.43 -20.97
CA THR A 322 -14.97 0.77 -22.23
C THR A 322 -16.15 0.46 -23.13
N ASN A 323 -17.25 -0.02 -22.57
CA ASN A 323 -18.47 -0.28 -23.34
C ASN A 323 -19.03 1.01 -23.96
N ALA A 324 -18.81 2.15 -23.31
CA ALA A 324 -19.17 3.48 -23.81
C ALA A 324 -18.09 4.12 -24.72
N GLY A 325 -17.00 3.42 -25.05
CA GLY A 325 -15.91 3.96 -25.87
C GLY A 325 -15.06 5.04 -25.18
N LEU A 326 -15.15 5.17 -23.86
CA LEU A 326 -14.39 6.13 -23.06
C LEU A 326 -13.02 5.54 -22.63
N PRO A 327 -11.98 6.39 -22.47
CA PRO A 327 -10.67 5.93 -22.05
C PRO A 327 -10.70 5.39 -20.61
N ARG A 328 -9.93 4.31 -20.39
CA ARG A 328 -9.61 3.79 -19.05
C ARG A 328 -8.43 4.52 -18.45
N ILE A 329 -8.41 4.65 -17.12
CA ILE A 329 -7.19 4.98 -16.39
C ILE A 329 -6.47 3.70 -15.93
N GLN A 330 -5.18 3.79 -15.60
CA GLN A 330 -4.47 2.66 -15.00
C GLN A 330 -4.90 2.51 -13.54
N VAL A 331 -5.56 1.39 -13.23
CA VAL A 331 -5.97 1.01 -11.87
C VAL A 331 -5.28 -0.28 -11.47
N GLN A 332 -4.59 -0.25 -10.33
CA GLN A 332 -4.05 -1.42 -9.66
C GLN A 332 -4.81 -1.67 -8.37
N TYR A 333 -4.84 -2.92 -7.93
CA TYR A 333 -5.51 -3.33 -6.70
C TYR A 333 -4.49 -4.00 -5.78
N GLY A 334 -4.62 -3.78 -4.48
CA GLY A 334 -3.76 -4.41 -3.48
C GLY A 334 -4.50 -4.84 -2.24
N GLN A 335 -4.03 -5.94 -1.66
CA GLN A 335 -4.49 -6.53 -0.42
C GLN A 335 -3.28 -6.92 0.43
N LEU A 336 -3.43 -6.86 1.75
CA LEU A 336 -2.47 -7.45 2.67
C LEU A 336 -2.46 -8.98 2.54
N LEU A 337 -1.26 -9.56 2.62
CA LEU A 337 -1.05 -11.01 2.62
C LEU A 337 -1.83 -11.67 3.76
N GLY A 338 -2.52 -12.78 3.45
CA GLY A 338 -3.32 -13.53 4.42
C GLY A 338 -4.69 -12.92 4.72
N MET A 339 -5.12 -11.89 3.98
CA MET A 339 -6.40 -11.23 4.21
C MET A 339 -7.25 -11.21 2.94
N ALA A 340 -8.52 -11.61 3.09
CA ALA A 340 -9.54 -11.57 2.05
C ALA A 340 -9.12 -12.22 0.71
N ASP A 341 -8.52 -13.40 0.77
CA ASP A 341 -8.06 -14.15 -0.42
C ASP A 341 -9.17 -14.29 -1.48
N GLU A 342 -10.43 -14.49 -1.07
CA GLU A 342 -11.57 -14.53 -1.98
C GLU A 342 -11.62 -13.31 -2.92
N VAL A 343 -11.40 -12.10 -2.38
CA VAL A 343 -11.42 -10.85 -3.13
C VAL A 343 -10.25 -10.83 -4.11
N SER A 344 -9.05 -11.12 -3.62
CA SER A 344 -7.82 -11.13 -4.41
C SER A 344 -7.92 -12.09 -5.61
N PHE A 345 -8.39 -13.33 -5.39
CA PHE A 345 -8.54 -14.31 -6.47
C PHE A 345 -9.73 -14.03 -7.38
N THR A 346 -10.82 -13.44 -6.88
CA THR A 346 -11.92 -12.96 -7.73
C THR A 346 -11.42 -11.93 -8.74
N LEU A 347 -10.60 -10.97 -8.29
CA LEU A 347 -10.00 -9.96 -9.16
C LEU A 347 -9.09 -10.59 -10.23
N LEU A 348 -8.25 -11.56 -9.86
CA LEU A 348 -7.40 -12.28 -10.80
C LEU A 348 -8.20 -13.04 -11.86
N GLN A 349 -9.27 -13.73 -11.44
CA GLN A 349 -10.13 -14.47 -12.37
C GLN A 349 -10.84 -13.54 -13.35
N ARG A 350 -11.41 -12.43 -12.86
CA ARG A 350 -12.05 -11.41 -13.72
C ARG A 350 -11.06 -10.79 -14.70
N ASN A 351 -9.88 -10.41 -14.24
CA ASN A 351 -8.85 -9.83 -15.13
C ASN A 351 -8.45 -10.79 -16.25
N LYS A 352 -8.33 -12.10 -15.99
CA LYS A 352 -8.08 -13.10 -17.04
C LYS A 352 -9.22 -13.15 -18.07
N GLN A 353 -10.46 -13.05 -17.63
CA GLN A 353 -11.62 -13.03 -18.53
C GLN A 353 -11.66 -11.77 -19.39
N ASP A 354 -11.35 -10.61 -18.81
CA ASP A 354 -11.30 -9.34 -19.53
C ASP A 354 -10.22 -9.40 -20.64
N ILE A 355 -9.02 -9.90 -20.33
CA ILE A 355 -7.95 -10.09 -21.32
C ILE A 355 -8.38 -11.05 -22.43
N HIS A 356 -9.01 -12.18 -22.08
CA HIS A 356 -9.50 -13.12 -23.09
C HIS A 356 -10.59 -12.51 -23.97
N SER A 357 -11.55 -11.77 -23.40
CA SER A 357 -12.62 -11.14 -24.18
C SER A 357 -12.11 -10.05 -25.13
N GLN A 358 -11.11 -9.26 -24.70
CA GLN A 358 -10.44 -8.28 -25.55
C GLN A 358 -9.64 -8.96 -26.67
N GLY A 359 -8.92 -10.04 -26.38
CA GLY A 359 -8.21 -10.84 -27.38
C GLY A 359 -9.12 -11.58 -28.36
N SER A 360 -10.35 -11.90 -27.96
CA SER A 360 -11.36 -12.55 -28.81
C SER A 360 -12.06 -11.57 -29.76
N ASN A 361 -12.15 -10.29 -29.37
CA ASN A 361 -12.71 -9.21 -30.20
C ASN A 361 -11.72 -8.65 -31.23
N ILE A 362 -10.43 -8.99 -31.12
CA ILE A 362 -9.48 -8.79 -32.21
C ILE A 362 -9.68 -9.97 -33.18
N GLY A 363 -10.59 -9.77 -34.13
CA GLY A 363 -10.93 -10.74 -35.15
C GLY A 363 -9.70 -11.33 -35.84
N ARG A 364 -9.81 -12.60 -36.24
CA ARG A 364 -8.85 -13.31 -37.10
C ARG A 364 -8.21 -12.35 -38.10
N ILE A 365 -6.90 -12.15 -37.99
CA ILE A 365 -6.11 -11.68 -39.12
C ILE A 365 -6.15 -12.83 -40.14
N PRO A 366 -6.70 -12.64 -41.35
CA PRO A 366 -6.72 -13.70 -42.36
C PRO A 366 -5.28 -14.12 -42.64
N SER A 367 -5.05 -15.43 -42.70
CA SER A 367 -3.74 -15.93 -43.11
C SER A 367 -3.43 -15.47 -44.54
N PRO A 368 -2.15 -15.33 -44.93
CA PRO A 368 -1.75 -14.87 -46.26
C PRO A 368 -2.34 -15.69 -47.43
N GLU A 369 -2.80 -16.92 -47.16
CA GLU A 369 -3.43 -17.80 -48.15
C GLU A 369 -4.86 -17.38 -48.53
N GLU A 370 -5.54 -16.56 -47.72
CA GLU A 370 -6.92 -16.11 -47.98
C GLU A 370 -6.99 -14.79 -48.78
N ARG A 371 -5.84 -14.24 -49.22
CA ARG A 371 -5.77 -13.01 -50.07
C ARG A 371 -5.41 -13.28 -51.53
N GLY A 372 -5.51 -14.52 -51.99
CA GLY A 372 -5.32 -14.91 -53.38
C GLY A 372 -6.50 -15.71 -53.89
N GLY A 373 -7.49 -15.03 -54.48
CA GLY A 373 -8.66 -15.62 -55.13
C GLY A 373 -9.41 -14.57 -55.94
#